data_AF-V9W2D6-F1
#
_entry.id   AF-V9W2D6-F1
#
_cell.length_a   1.000
_cell.length_b   1.000
_cell.length_c   1.000
_cell.angle_alpha   90.00
_cell.angle_beta   90.00
_cell.angle_gamma   90.00
#
_symmetry.space_group_name_H-M   'P 1'
#
loop_
_entity.id
_entity.type
_entity.pdbx_description
1 polymer ?
#
loop_
_entity_poly.entity_id
_entity_poly.type
_entity_poly.pdbx_seq_one_letter_code
_entity_poly.pdbx_strand_id
1 'polypeptide(L)' 'MHKEKKNKKKEPTIAPGMNTHDPLEKKASEEDIETGNYTEVTRLYLDRTPED' A
#
# COMPACT_ATOMS: atom_id res chain seq x y z
N MET A 1 -12.62 43.91 -5.28
CA MET A 1 -13.26 42.62 -4.95
C MET A 1 -12.17 41.61 -4.59
N HIS A 2 -12.03 41.25 -3.31
CA HIS A 2 -11.04 40.26 -2.89
C HIS A 2 -11.69 38.88 -2.91
N LYS A 3 -11.13 37.97 -3.71
CA LYS A 3 -11.62 36.59 -3.84
C LYS A 3 -11.06 35.80 -2.66
N GLU A 4 -11.87 35.62 -1.63
CA GLU A 4 -11.53 34.77 -0.49
C GLU A 4 -11.24 33.35 -1.00
N LYS A 5 -9.98 32.92 -0.83
CA LYS A 5 -9.57 31.55 -1.11
C LYS A 5 -10.24 30.66 -0.06
N LYS A 6 -11.33 30.00 -0.44
CA LYS A 6 -11.96 28.95 0.37
C LYS A 6 -10.90 27.89 0.67
N ASN A 7 -10.37 27.89 1.89
CA ASN A 7 -9.56 26.80 2.42
C ASN A 7 -10.46 25.56 2.46
N LYS A 8 -10.38 24.73 1.41
CA LYS A 8 -10.90 23.37 1.46
C LYS A 8 -10.13 22.70 2.60
N LYS A 9 -10.81 22.44 3.72
CA LYS A 9 -10.28 21.61 4.80
C LYS A 9 -9.87 20.29 4.15
N LYS A 10 -8.57 20.11 3.90
CA LYS A 10 -8.05 18.80 3.51
C LYS A 10 -8.04 18.00 4.79
N GLU A 11 -8.99 17.08 4.91
CA GLU A 11 -8.93 16.06 5.94
C GLU A 11 -7.55 15.36 5.84
N PRO A 12 -6.92 15.04 6.98
CA PRO A 12 -5.68 14.27 6.97
C PRO A 12 -5.92 12.94 6.25
N THR A 13 -5.12 12.66 5.21
CA THR A 13 -5.14 11.40 4.47
C THR A 13 -3.88 10.61 4.77
N ILE A 14 -3.99 9.28 4.78
CA ILE A 14 -2.83 8.39 4.89
C ILE A 14 -1.90 8.66 3.70
N ALA A 15 -0.60 8.85 3.96
CA ALA A 15 0.38 9.06 2.90
C ALA A 15 0.47 7.80 2.01
N PRO A 16 0.71 7.93 0.70
CA PRO A 16 1.03 6.79 -0.16
C PRO A 16 2.22 6.02 0.44
N GLY A 17 2.03 4.75 0.80
CA GLY A 17 3.04 3.92 1.49
C GLY A 17 2.89 3.81 3.02
N MET A 18 2.03 4.62 3.66
CA MET A 18 1.59 4.39 5.05
C MET A 18 0.35 3.48 5.13
N ASN A 19 -0.15 3.02 3.97
CA ASN A 19 -1.22 2.03 3.93
C ASN A 19 -0.63 0.69 4.36
N THR A 20 -1.06 0.16 5.50
CA THR A 20 -0.56 -1.12 6.05
C THR A 20 -0.90 -2.32 5.18
N HIS A 21 -1.75 -2.13 4.16
CA HIS A 21 -1.87 -3.02 3.02
C HIS A 21 -1.20 -2.38 1.81
N ASP A 22 -0.04 -2.90 1.46
CA ASP A 22 0.70 -2.53 0.27
C ASP A 22 -0.08 -2.99 -0.98
N PRO A 23 -0.31 -2.15 -2.00
CA PRO A 23 -0.91 -2.58 -3.26
C PRO A 23 -0.16 -3.76 -3.93
N LEU A 24 1.11 -3.98 -3.60
CA LEU A 24 1.90 -5.15 -4.00
C LEU A 24 1.50 -6.45 -3.28
N GLU A 25 0.62 -6.38 -2.29
CA GLU A 25 0.07 -7.56 -1.60
C GLU A 25 -1.16 -8.16 -2.29
N LYS A 26 -1.61 -7.55 -3.40
CA LYS A 26 -2.77 -8.04 -4.11
C LYS A 26 -2.48 -9.47 -4.61
N LYS A 27 -3.31 -10.42 -4.19
CA LYS A 27 -3.26 -11.78 -4.72
C LYS A 27 -3.56 -11.76 -6.21
N ALA A 28 -2.78 -12.52 -6.97
CA ALA A 28 -3.07 -12.80 -8.37
C ALA A 28 -4.43 -13.51 -8.48
N SER A 29 -5.23 -13.15 -9.48
CA SER A 29 -6.44 -13.89 -9.82
C SER A 29 -6.11 -15.21 -10.52
N GLU A 30 -7.09 -16.10 -10.67
CA GLU A 30 -6.90 -17.35 -11.44
C GLU A 30 -6.48 -17.06 -12.88
N GLU A 31 -7.10 -16.09 -13.54
CA GLU A 31 -6.74 -15.65 -14.90
C GLU A 31 -5.31 -15.10 -14.96
N ASP A 32 -4.88 -14.32 -13.96
CA ASP A 32 -3.50 -13.81 -13.90
C ASP A 32 -2.48 -14.96 -13.79
N ILE A 33 -2.82 -16.01 -13.03
CA ILE A 33 -1.97 -17.20 -12.88
C ILE A 33 -1.91 -17.98 -14.19
N GLU A 34 -3.06 -18.22 -14.82
CA GLU A 34 -3.16 -18.95 -16.10
C GLU A 34 -2.42 -18.24 -17.24
N THR A 35 -2.49 -16.91 -17.28
CA THR A 35 -1.86 -16.08 -18.32
C THR A 35 -0.41 -15.71 -18.01
N GLY A 36 0.09 -16.06 -16.82
CA GLY A 36 1.45 -15.72 -16.37
C GLY A 36 1.64 -14.25 -15.97
N ASN A 37 0.56 -13.50 -15.78
CA ASN A 37 0.57 -12.10 -15.36
C ASN A 37 0.68 -11.93 -13.84
N TYR A 38 1.64 -12.62 -13.22
CA TYR A 38 1.92 -12.51 -11.80
C TYR A 38 3.42 -12.54 -11.53
N THR A 39 3.81 -12.17 -10.31
CA THR A 39 5.18 -12.31 -9.82
C THR A 39 5.14 -13.05 -8.50
N GLU A 40 5.90 -14.14 -8.40
CA GLU A 40 6.03 -14.89 -7.16
C GLU A 40 6.91 -14.10 -6.18
N VAL A 41 6.40 -13.89 -4.98
CA VAL A 41 7.10 -13.19 -3.90
C VAL A 41 7.06 -14.02 -2.63
N THR A 42 8.18 -14.08 -1.91
CA THR A 42 8.27 -14.75 -0.60
C THR A 42 8.34 -13.71 0.50
N ARG A 43 7.53 -13.87 1.54
CA ARG A 43 7.58 -13.00 2.73
C ARG A 43 8.36 -13.68 3.84
N LEU A 44 9.44 -13.06 4.27
CA LEU A 44 10.19 -13.47 5.45
C LEU A 44 9.71 -12.66 6.66
N TYR A 45 9.19 -13.35 7.65
CA TYR A 45 8.91 -12.79 8.97
C TYR A 45 10.00 -13.26 9.92
N LEU A 46 10.69 -12.31 10.54
CA LEU A 46 11.80 -12.59 11.44
C LEU A 46 11.48 -12.01 12.80
N ASP A 47 11.13 -12.90 13.73
CA ASP A 47 10.90 -12.57 15.13
C ASP A 47 12.21 -12.80 15.89
N ARG A 48 12.93 -11.72 16.18
CA ARG A 48 14.21 -11.76 16.92
C ARG A 48 14.00 -11.36 18.36
N THR A 49 14.70 -12.04 19.24
CA THR A 49 14.81 -11.60 20.63
C THR A 49 15.89 -10.51 20.75
N PRO A 50 15.86 -9.65 21.78
CA PRO A 50 16.81 -8.54 21.93
C PRO A 50 18.27 -8.94 22.07
N GLU A 51 18.54 -10.23 22.28
CA GLU A 51 19.89 -10.78 22.46
C GLU A 51 20.53 -11.29 21.15
N ASP A 52 19.83 -11.16 20.01
CA ASP A 52 20.29 -11.52 18.65
C ASP A 52 20.91 -10.36 17.84
#